data_AF-A0A2V7HHY4-F1
#
_entry.id   AF-A0A2V7HHY4-F1
#
_cell.length_a   1.000
_cell.length_b   1.000
_cell.length_c   1.000
_cell.angle_alpha   90.00
_cell.angle_beta   90.00
_cell.angle_gamma   90.00
#
_symmetry.space_group_name_H-M   'P 1'
#
loop_
_entity.id
_entity.type
_entity.pdbx_description
1 polymer ?
#
loop_
_entity_poly.entity_id
_entity_poly.type
_entity_poly.pdbx_seq_one_letter_code
_entity_poly.pdbx_strand_id
1 'polypeptide(L)'
;MVLIRRFEEKAAEAYALGKIGGFLHLSIGEEAVAAGATSVLRRDDYAISTYREHGHCLIKGSDPRRVMAELFGRVDGLSKGKGGSMHLFDKEHNFLGGHAIVGAHLPIAAGVGFAIKYRGGDQVIVCYFGDGAVPEG
;
A
#
# COMPACT_ATOMS: atom_id res chain seq x y z
N MET A 1 14.07 -3.40 1.24
CA MET A 1 14.00 -4.32 0.08
C MET A 1 13.94 -5.80 0.49
N VAL A 2 14.93 -6.36 1.19
CA VAL A 2 14.94 -7.81 1.55
C VAL A 2 13.67 -8.28 2.28
N LEU A 3 13.18 -7.50 3.26
CA LEU A 3 11.95 -7.80 3.97
C LEU A 3 10.74 -7.92 3.01
N ILE A 4 10.62 -7.00 2.06
CA ILE A 4 9.52 -6.97 1.08
C ILE A 4 9.58 -8.22 0.21
N ARG A 5 10.75 -8.53 -0.35
CA ARG A 5 10.97 -9.74 -1.16
C ARG A 5 10.54 -11.01 -0.41
N ARG A 6 11.01 -11.19 0.82
CA ARG A 6 10.69 -12.37 1.63
C ARG A 6 9.23 -12.42 2.05
N PHE A 7 8.64 -11.25 2.35
CA PHE A 7 7.22 -11.15 2.66
C PHE A 7 6.36 -11.62 1.48
N GLU A 8 6.64 -11.10 0.29
CA GLU A 8 5.89 -11.41 -0.92
C GLU A 8 6.10 -12.84 -1.42
N GLU A 9 7.31 -13.40 -1.30
CA GLU A 9 7.55 -14.83 -1.54
C GLU A 9 6.70 -15.71 -0.62
N LYS A 10 6.60 -15.36 0.67
CA LYS A 10 5.73 -16.09 1.61
C LYS A 10 4.24 -15.86 1.36
N ALA A 11 3.84 -14.67 0.92
CA ALA A 11 2.48 -14.43 0.47
C ALA A 11 2.14 -15.31 -0.76
N ALA A 12 3.06 -15.42 -1.72
CA ALA A 12 2.91 -16.27 -2.91
C ALA A 12 2.75 -17.76 -2.53
N GLU A 13 3.62 -18.27 -1.65
CA GLU A 13 3.52 -19.63 -1.13
C GLU A 13 2.16 -19.86 -0.44
N ALA A 14 1.73 -18.95 0.43
CA ALA A 14 0.47 -19.07 1.15
C ALA A 14 -0.77 -19.00 0.23
N TYR A 15 -0.71 -18.17 -0.81
CA TYR A 15 -1.76 -18.06 -1.82
C TYR A 15 -1.86 -19.34 -2.67
N ALA A 16 -0.72 -19.92 -3.09
CA ALA A 16 -0.71 -21.19 -3.80
C ALA A 16 -1.30 -22.34 -2.96
N LEU A 17 -1.19 -22.27 -1.63
CA LEU A 17 -1.83 -23.19 -0.69
C LEU A 17 -3.31 -22.88 -0.40
N GLY A 18 -3.89 -21.86 -1.05
CA GLY A 18 -5.28 -21.46 -0.87
C GLY A 18 -5.59 -20.79 0.49
N LYS A 19 -4.57 -20.29 1.20
CA LYS A 19 -4.75 -19.67 2.52
C LYS A 19 -5.11 -18.19 2.48
N ILE A 20 -4.82 -17.53 1.37
CA ILE A 20 -5.14 -16.10 1.13
C ILE A 20 -6.32 -16.07 0.16
N GLY A 21 -7.41 -15.42 0.57
CA GLY A 21 -8.61 -15.26 -0.26
C GLY A 21 -8.49 -14.10 -1.24
N GLY A 22 -9.28 -14.14 -2.32
CA GLY A 22 -9.30 -13.09 -3.33
C GLY A 22 -8.11 -13.15 -4.29
N PHE A 23 -7.59 -11.98 -4.67
CA PHE A 23 -6.47 -11.85 -5.59
C PHE A 23 -5.22 -11.35 -4.88
N LEU A 24 -4.09 -11.99 -5.15
CA LEU A 24 -2.77 -11.61 -4.65
C LEU A 24 -1.99 -10.88 -5.75
N HIS A 25 -1.54 -9.66 -5.47
CA HIS A 25 -0.73 -8.88 -6.38
C HIS A 25 0.61 -8.54 -5.73
N LEU A 26 1.69 -9.03 -6.34
CA LEU A 26 3.05 -8.90 -5.81
C LEU A 26 3.80 -7.80 -6.55
N SER A 27 4.68 -7.11 -5.85
CA SER A 27 5.64 -6.13 -6.38
C SER A 27 7.06 -6.71 -6.52
N ILE A 28 7.15 -8.04 -6.68
CA ILE A 28 8.40 -8.77 -6.95
C ILE A 28 9.05 -8.22 -8.22
N GLY A 29 10.18 -7.54 -8.07
CA GLY A 29 10.94 -6.87 -9.14
C GLY A 29 10.88 -5.34 -9.06
N GLU A 30 9.95 -4.81 -8.28
CA GLU A 30 9.65 -3.38 -8.14
C GLU A 30 10.00 -2.84 -6.73
N GLU A 31 10.63 -3.64 -5.86
CA GLU A 31 10.83 -3.27 -4.46
C GLU A 31 11.73 -2.04 -4.29
N ALA A 32 12.61 -1.79 -5.27
CA ALA A 32 13.46 -0.60 -5.29
C ALA A 32 12.64 0.69 -5.47
N VAL A 33 11.54 0.65 -6.23
CA VAL A 33 10.64 1.79 -6.42
C VAL A 33 9.98 2.16 -5.10
N ALA A 34 9.39 1.16 -4.43
CA ALA A 34 8.80 1.34 -3.11
C ALA A 34 9.85 1.82 -2.10
N ALA A 35 11.01 1.14 -2.02
CA ALA A 35 12.07 1.49 -1.07
C ALA A 35 12.62 2.91 -1.29
N GLY A 36 12.95 3.28 -2.53
CA GLY A 36 13.52 4.58 -2.83
C GLY A 36 12.56 5.71 -2.50
N ALA A 37 11.38 5.69 -3.12
CA ALA A 37 10.43 6.79 -3.03
C ALA A 37 9.75 6.90 -1.65
N THR A 38 9.52 5.79 -0.94
CA THR A 38 8.87 5.84 0.39
C THR A 38 9.88 6.14 1.52
N SER A 39 11.17 5.79 1.38
CA SER A 39 12.16 5.96 2.46
C SER A 39 12.47 7.40 2.84
N VAL A 40 12.19 8.36 1.95
CA VAL A 40 12.45 9.79 2.16
C VAL A 40 11.27 10.52 2.79
N LEU A 41 10.14 9.84 3.00
CA LEU A 41 8.95 10.43 3.60
C LEU A 41 9.09 10.55 5.11
N ARG A 42 8.57 11.65 5.66
CA ARG A 42 8.38 11.77 7.10
C ARG A 42 7.30 10.79 7.55
N ARG A 43 7.28 10.52 8.86
CA ARG A 43 6.27 9.62 9.45
C ARG A 43 4.86 10.15 9.19
N ASP A 44 4.66 11.46 9.27
CA ASP A 44 3.38 12.13 9.10
C ASP A 44 3.03 12.48 7.65
N ASP A 45 3.95 12.31 6.69
CA ASP A 45 3.62 12.40 5.26
C ASP A 45 2.74 11.22 4.82
N TYR A 46 1.87 11.48 3.85
CA TYR A 46 0.92 10.51 3.34
C TYR A 46 1.47 9.71 2.17
N ALA A 47 0.99 8.48 2.04
CA ALA A 47 1.23 7.64 0.87
C ALA A 47 -0.06 6.95 0.45
N ILE A 48 -0.28 6.83 -0.85
CA ILE A 48 -1.42 6.11 -1.46
C ILE A 48 -0.93 5.32 -2.67
N SER A 49 -1.40 4.09 -2.84
CA SER A 49 -0.87 3.13 -3.81
C SER A 49 -1.96 2.43 -4.60
N THR A 50 -1.54 1.79 -5.70
CA THR A 50 -2.31 0.75 -6.39
C THR A 50 -2.33 -0.55 -5.58
N TYR A 51 -3.06 -1.55 -6.08
CA TYR A 51 -3.13 -2.94 -5.61
C TYR A 51 -1.77 -3.68 -5.43
N ARG A 52 -0.62 -3.10 -5.82
CA ARG A 52 0.74 -3.61 -5.56
C ARG A 52 1.38 -2.87 -4.37
N GLU A 53 0.68 -2.81 -3.24
CA GLU A 53 1.07 -1.92 -2.16
C GLU A 53 1.91 -2.49 -1.01
N HIS A 54 2.18 -3.81 -0.97
CA HIS A 54 2.75 -4.45 0.23
C HIS A 54 4.07 -3.78 0.64
N GLY A 55 4.96 -3.54 -0.32
CA GLY A 55 6.22 -2.85 -0.07
C GLY A 55 6.03 -1.44 0.49
N HIS A 56 5.16 -0.64 -0.12
CA HIS A 56 4.87 0.74 0.31
C HIS A 56 4.34 0.79 1.74
N CYS A 57 3.39 -0.09 2.06
CA CYS A 57 2.79 -0.21 3.39
C CYS A 57 3.83 -0.61 4.45
N LEU A 58 4.66 -1.62 4.16
CA LEU A 58 5.73 -2.07 5.06
C LEU A 58 6.79 -0.98 5.32
N ILE A 59 7.17 -0.21 4.29
CA ILE A 59 8.17 0.86 4.44
C ILE A 59 7.61 2.05 5.22
N LYS A 60 6.32 2.37 5.04
CA LYS A 60 5.64 3.40 5.86
C LYS A 60 5.59 3.05 7.35
N GLY A 61 5.86 1.79 7.72
CA GLY A 61 6.07 1.36 9.10
C GLY A 61 5.02 0.39 9.61
N SER A 62 4.09 -0.07 8.77
CA SER A 62 3.08 -1.06 9.16
C SER A 62 3.73 -2.36 9.63
N ASP A 63 3.21 -2.93 10.72
CA ASP A 63 3.70 -4.20 11.27
C ASP A 63 3.51 -5.33 10.24
N PRO A 64 4.60 -5.99 9.78
CA PRO A 64 4.52 -7.08 8.81
C PRO A 64 3.58 -8.21 9.24
N ARG A 65 3.43 -8.46 10.55
CA ARG A 65 2.49 -9.48 11.06
C ARG A 65 1.05 -9.08 10.81
N ARG A 66 0.72 -7.81 11.01
CA ARG A 66 -0.63 -7.27 10.76
C ARG A 66 -0.92 -7.18 9.27
N VAL A 67 0.08 -6.84 8.45
CA VAL A 67 -0.06 -6.89 6.99
C VAL A 67 -0.35 -8.33 6.54
N MET A 68 0.44 -9.31 7.00
CA MET A 68 0.20 -10.71 6.64
C MET A 68 -1.16 -11.21 7.18
N ALA A 69 -1.55 -10.80 8.38
CA ALA A 69 -2.86 -11.13 8.94
C ALA A 69 -4.01 -10.58 8.07
N GLU A 70 -3.85 -9.38 7.51
CA GLU A 70 -4.80 -8.79 6.57
C GLU A 70 -4.95 -9.63 5.30
N LEU A 71 -3.83 -10.09 4.71
CA LEU A 71 -3.85 -10.99 3.55
C LEU A 71 -4.58 -12.31 3.85
N PHE A 72 -4.46 -12.82 5.07
CA PHE A 72 -5.15 -14.04 5.53
C PHE A 72 -6.61 -13.80 5.95
N GLY A 73 -7.13 -12.58 5.81
CA GLY A 73 -8.51 -12.24 6.19
C GLY A 73 -8.76 -12.29 7.69
N ARG A 74 -7.73 -12.10 8.52
CA ARG A 74 -7.84 -12.20 9.99
C ARG A 74 -8.23 -10.87 10.63
N VAL A 75 -8.92 -10.96 11.78
CA VAL A 75 -9.41 -9.78 12.53
C VAL A 75 -8.30 -8.88 13.08
N ASP A 76 -7.10 -9.41 13.28
CA ASP A 76 -5.89 -8.70 13.71
C ASP A 76 -5.13 -8.01 12.55
N GLY A 77 -5.65 -8.13 11.32
CA GLY A 77 -5.18 -7.38 10.16
C GLY A 77 -5.37 -5.86 10.30
N LEU A 78 -4.71 -5.10 9.42
CA LEU A 78 -4.78 -3.63 9.42
C LEU A 78 -6.22 -3.09 9.32
N SER A 79 -7.04 -3.74 8.51
CA SER A 79 -8.45 -3.44 8.23
C SER A 79 -9.39 -4.55 8.72
N LYS A 80 -8.94 -5.33 9.72
CA LYS A 80 -9.66 -6.49 10.29
C LYS A 80 -9.94 -7.60 9.27
N GLY A 81 -9.04 -7.78 8.30
CA GLY A 81 -9.13 -8.85 7.31
C GLY A 81 -10.12 -8.58 6.17
N LYS A 82 -10.63 -7.35 6.06
CA LYS A 82 -11.62 -6.97 5.05
C LYS A 82 -11.01 -6.43 3.77
N GLY A 83 -9.78 -5.93 3.85
CA GLY A 83 -9.08 -5.37 2.71
C GLY A 83 -8.31 -6.41 1.89
N GLY A 84 -7.84 -7.47 2.54
CA GLY A 84 -7.06 -8.51 1.86
C GLY A 84 -5.76 -7.96 1.26
N SER A 85 -5.33 -8.56 0.15
CA SER A 85 -4.04 -8.21 -0.49
C SER A 85 -4.01 -6.88 -1.23
N MET A 86 -5.16 -6.27 -1.57
CA MET A 86 -5.23 -5.12 -2.49
C MET A 86 -5.78 -3.84 -1.86
N HIS A 87 -6.14 -3.89 -0.58
CA HIS A 87 -6.73 -2.77 0.15
C HIS A 87 -6.12 -2.61 1.55
N LEU A 88 -4.79 -2.71 1.65
CA LEU A 88 -4.09 -2.41 2.91
C LEU A 88 -4.29 -0.93 3.25
N PHE A 89 -4.77 -0.63 4.45
CA PHE A 89 -4.97 0.74 4.92
C PHE A 89 -4.42 0.87 6.34
N ASP A 90 -3.52 1.83 6.57
CA ASP A 90 -2.93 2.05 7.87
C ASP A 90 -2.99 3.53 8.25
N LYS A 91 -4.00 3.85 9.07
CA LYS A 91 -4.22 5.20 9.59
C LYS A 91 -3.06 5.70 10.45
N GLU A 92 -2.42 4.82 11.22
CA GLU A 92 -1.35 5.21 12.15
C GLU A 92 -0.11 5.71 11.40
N HIS A 93 0.15 5.08 10.25
CA HIS A 93 1.29 5.37 9.40
C HIS A 93 0.93 6.25 8.19
N ASN A 94 -0.26 6.87 8.16
CA ASN A 94 -0.74 7.69 7.04
C ASN A 94 -0.65 7.00 5.66
N PHE A 95 -0.85 5.68 5.65
CA PHE A 95 -0.94 4.88 4.44
C PHE A 95 -2.41 4.74 4.04
N LEU A 96 -2.81 5.45 2.99
CA LEU A 96 -4.21 5.70 2.64
C LEU A 96 -4.87 4.61 1.82
N GLY A 97 -4.20 3.49 1.54
CA GLY A 97 -4.83 2.40 0.83
C GLY A 97 -4.02 1.86 -0.33
N GLY A 98 -4.25 0.58 -0.59
CA GLY A 98 -4.27 0.01 -1.92
C GLY A 98 -5.60 0.21 -2.63
N HIS A 99 -5.54 0.59 -3.89
CA HIS A 99 -6.71 0.74 -4.75
C HIS A 99 -6.67 -0.25 -5.91
N ALA A 100 -7.71 -1.09 -6.00
CA ALA A 100 -7.87 -2.09 -7.06
C ALA A 100 -8.40 -1.50 -8.36
N ILE A 101 -9.12 -0.38 -8.30
CA ILE A 101 -9.58 0.34 -9.49
C ILE A 101 -8.42 1.19 -10.00
N VAL A 102 -7.94 0.89 -11.20
CA VAL A 102 -6.86 1.61 -11.86
C VAL A 102 -7.25 3.09 -12.02
N GLY A 103 -6.34 4.00 -11.71
CA GLY A 103 -6.58 5.45 -11.81
C GLY A 103 -7.39 6.08 -10.67
N ALA A 104 -8.22 5.33 -9.96
CA ALA A 104 -9.21 5.89 -9.02
C ALA A 104 -8.60 6.65 -7.82
N HIS A 105 -7.37 6.33 -7.42
CA HIS A 105 -6.70 6.96 -6.27
C HIS A 105 -5.98 8.26 -6.63
N LEU A 106 -5.74 8.55 -7.91
CA LEU A 106 -5.10 9.80 -8.34
C LEU A 106 -5.87 11.05 -7.87
N PRO A 107 -7.19 11.19 -8.12
CA PRO A 107 -7.93 12.36 -7.63
C PRO A 107 -8.04 12.39 -6.10
N ILE A 108 -8.03 11.22 -5.44
CA ILE A 108 -7.99 11.15 -3.97
C ILE A 108 -6.68 11.75 -3.45
N ALA A 109 -5.55 11.39 -4.08
CA ALA A 109 -4.25 11.95 -3.72
C ALA A 109 -4.21 13.47 -3.89
N ALA A 110 -4.74 13.98 -5.01
CA ALA A 110 -4.85 15.41 -5.25
C ALA A 110 -5.70 16.12 -4.18
N GLY A 111 -6.82 15.50 -3.77
CA GLY A 111 -7.66 16.00 -2.69
C GLY A 111 -6.95 16.08 -1.34
N VAL A 112 -6.11 15.09 -1.01
CA VAL A 112 -5.28 15.13 0.21
C VAL A 112 -4.23 16.24 0.13
N GLY A 113 -3.56 16.39 -1.01
CA GLY A 113 -2.63 17.50 -1.24
C GLY A 113 -3.30 18.86 -1.06
N PHE A 114 -4.52 19.03 -1.59
CA PHE A 114 -5.33 20.22 -1.36
C PHE A 114 -5.65 20.42 0.13
N ALA A 115 -6.06 19.36 0.83
CA ALA A 115 -6.39 19.44 2.26
C ALA A 115 -5.19 19.84 3.13
N ILE A 116 -3.99 19.35 2.81
CA ILE A 116 -2.74 19.76 3.49
C ILE A 116 -2.51 21.26 3.29
N LYS A 117 -2.55 21.74 2.04
CA LYS A 117 -2.39 23.15 1.71
C LYS A 117 -3.44 24.02 2.41
N TYR A 118 -4.70 23.60 2.37
CA TYR A 118 -5.83 24.33 2.96
C TYR A 118 -5.68 24.49 4.48
N ARG A 119 -5.05 23.53 5.16
CA ARG A 119 -4.77 23.57 6.61
C ARG A 119 -3.48 24.28 6.96
N GLY A 120 -2.72 24.79 5.98
CA GLY A 120 -1.41 25.41 6.21
C GLY A 120 -0.32 24.42 6.64
N GLY A 121 -0.48 23.14 6.30
CA GLY A 121 0.51 22.11 6.60
C GLY A 121 1.66 22.08 5.60
N ASP A 122 2.76 21.44 6.00
CA ASP A 122 3.96 21.22 5.18
C ASP A 122 4.12 19.75 4.76
N GLN A 123 3.14 18.89 5.06
CA GLN A 123 3.14 17.49 4.66
C GLN A 123 3.09 17.32 3.15
N VAL A 124 3.53 16.15 2.70
CA VAL A 124 3.33 15.73 1.31
C VAL A 124 2.43 14.49 1.25
N ILE A 125 1.90 14.24 0.06
CA ILE A 125 1.34 12.95 -0.30
C ILE A 125 2.06 12.41 -1.53
N VAL A 126 2.53 11.17 -1.45
CA VAL A 126 3.05 10.43 -2.61
C VAL A 126 1.97 9.51 -3.15
N CYS A 127 1.69 9.64 -4.45
CA CYS A 127 0.77 8.79 -5.20
C CYS A 127 1.57 7.83 -6.07
N TYR A 128 1.54 6.54 -5.75
CA TYR A 128 2.15 5.48 -6.55
C TYR A 128 1.14 4.96 -7.57
N PHE A 129 1.51 4.95 -8.85
CA PHE A 129 0.68 4.40 -9.92
C PHE A 129 1.54 3.79 -11.03
N GLY A 130 0.98 2.77 -11.70
CA GLY A 130 1.62 2.15 -12.85
C GLY A 130 1.34 2.94 -14.14
N ASP A 131 2.16 2.71 -15.15
CA ASP A 131 2.01 3.27 -16.51
C ASP A 131 0.62 2.98 -17.11
N GLY A 132 0.05 1.80 -16.85
CA GLY A 132 -1.31 1.44 -17.25
C GLY A 132 -2.41 2.34 -16.68
N ALA A 133 -2.13 3.15 -15.64
CA ALA A 133 -3.08 4.12 -15.09
C ALA A 133 -2.99 5.51 -15.75
N VAL A 134 -1.98 5.76 -16.59
CA VAL A 134 -1.81 7.04 -17.30
C VAL A 134 -2.97 7.39 -18.25
N PRO A 135 -3.57 6.45 -19.02
CA PRO A 135 -4.68 6.77 -19.92
C PRO A 135 -6.05 6.84 -19.22
N GLU A 136 -6.12 6.65 -17.90
CA GLU A 136 -7.37 6.75 -17.14
C GLU A 136 -7.75 8.22 -16.91
N GLY A 137 -8.97 8.64 -17.32
CA GLY A 137 -9.50 10.00 -17.11
C GLY A 137 -10.08 10.65 -18.36
#